data_AF-A0A669CYY2-F1
#
_entry.id   AF-A0A669CYY2-F1
#
_cell.length_a   1.000
_cell.length_b   1.000
_cell.length_c   1.000
_cell.angle_alpha   90.00
_cell.angle_beta   90.00
_cell.angle_gamma   90.00
#
_symmetry.space_group_name_H-M   'P 1'
#
loop_
_entity.id
_entity.type
_entity.pdbx_description
1 polymer ?
#
loop_
_entity_poly.entity_id
_entity_poly.type
_entity_poly.pdbx_seq_one_letter_code
_entity_poly.pdbx_strand_id
1 'polypeptide(L)'
;MDLNTRRIAEAWRAEVWRHPAVNVISAGKRCQEWISVILCFSLMAFNLIYLLANFHQGHTWSILLGIVAGILTADFASGFVHWGADTWGSVDLPIFGKAFIRPFREHHIDPTAITRHDFIETNGDNCMLTIVPLANMAYNFLTLSPAEIYHIYPLYCYLYALAIFVTLTNQIHKWSHTYFGLPRWVVFLQNCHIILPRKHHRIHHVSPHETYFCITTGWLNYPLEKLGFWRYLEDLIQGVTGEKPRSDDLKWAQKVK
;
A
#
# COMPACT_ATOMS: atom_id res chain seq x y z
N MET A 1 7.37 -4.77 -25.08
CA MET A 1 6.00 -5.27 -24.85
C MET A 1 5.42 -5.60 -26.21
N ASP A 2 5.03 -6.84 -26.44
CA ASP A 2 4.34 -7.25 -27.67
C ASP A 2 2.96 -6.57 -27.73
N LEU A 3 2.58 -6.11 -28.93
CA LEU A 3 1.27 -5.52 -29.25
C LEU A 3 0.11 -6.44 -28.82
N ASN A 4 0.34 -7.75 -28.79
CA ASN A 4 -0.65 -8.74 -28.42
C ASN A 4 -1.05 -8.64 -26.93
N THR A 5 -0.09 -8.41 -26.03
CA THR A 5 -0.36 -8.28 -24.58
C THR A 5 -1.14 -7.00 -24.26
N ARG A 6 -0.88 -5.89 -24.98
CA ARG A 6 -1.65 -4.64 -24.82
C ARG A 6 -3.10 -4.80 -25.27
N ARG A 7 -3.33 -5.44 -26.42
CA ARG A 7 -4.67 -5.70 -26.94
C ARG A 7 -5.50 -6.58 -26.00
N ILE A 8 -4.88 -7.58 -25.37
CA ILE A 8 -5.55 -8.41 -24.37
C ILE A 8 -5.93 -7.55 -23.16
N ALA A 9 -5.02 -6.76 -22.59
CA ALA A 9 -5.34 -5.88 -21.46
C ALA A 9 -6.43 -4.82 -21.78
N GLU A 10 -6.51 -4.35 -23.03
CA GLU A 10 -7.53 -3.40 -23.48
C GLU A 10 -8.90 -4.07 -23.69
N ALA A 11 -8.95 -5.24 -24.34
CA ALA A 11 -10.18 -6.02 -24.53
C ALA A 11 -10.80 -6.44 -23.19
N TRP A 12 -9.96 -6.87 -22.25
CA TRP A 12 -10.38 -7.28 -20.90
C TRP A 12 -10.88 -6.12 -20.03
N ARG A 13 -10.37 -4.89 -20.25
CA ARG A 13 -10.95 -3.69 -19.64
C ARG A 13 -12.33 -3.42 -20.24
N ALA A 14 -12.47 -3.46 -21.56
CA ALA A 14 -13.71 -3.14 -22.24
C ALA A 14 -14.89 -4.06 -21.87
N GLU A 15 -14.64 -5.34 -21.57
CA GLU A 15 -15.69 -6.32 -21.26
C GLU A 15 -16.26 -6.18 -19.84
N VAL A 16 -15.40 -5.87 -18.85
CA VAL A 16 -15.83 -5.73 -17.45
C VAL A 16 -16.59 -4.43 -17.20
N TRP A 17 -16.18 -3.33 -17.83
CA TRP A 17 -16.80 -2.01 -17.60
C TRP A 17 -18.13 -1.79 -18.32
N ARG A 18 -18.59 -2.71 -19.18
CA ARG A 18 -19.87 -2.58 -19.92
C ARG A 18 -21.10 -3.05 -19.15
N HIS A 19 -20.94 -3.69 -17.99
CA HIS A 19 -22.07 -4.21 -17.24
C HIS A 19 -22.73 -3.12 -16.35
N PRO A 20 -24.05 -2.89 -16.41
CA PRO A 20 -24.72 -1.84 -15.63
C PRO A 20 -24.47 -1.93 -14.11
N ALA A 21 -24.38 -3.16 -13.58
CA ALA A 21 -24.02 -3.41 -12.19
C ALA A 21 -22.60 -2.92 -11.84
N VAL A 22 -21.65 -3.00 -12.78
CA VAL A 22 -20.27 -2.52 -12.58
C VAL A 22 -20.22 -1.00 -12.52
N ASN A 23 -21.12 -0.30 -13.22
CA ASN A 23 -21.23 1.16 -13.15
C ASN A 23 -21.84 1.67 -11.82
N VAL A 24 -22.77 0.93 -11.23
CA VAL A 24 -23.31 1.26 -9.89
C VAL A 24 -22.27 0.95 -8.81
N ILE A 25 -21.58 -0.18 -8.93
CA ILE A 25 -20.47 -0.56 -8.04
C ILE A 25 -19.33 0.47 -8.15
N SER A 26 -19.02 0.99 -9.33
CA SER A 26 -17.98 2.00 -9.52
C SER A 26 -18.36 3.38 -8.97
N ALA A 27 -19.62 3.80 -9.11
CA ALA A 27 -20.11 5.03 -8.49
C ALA A 27 -20.08 4.92 -6.95
N GLY A 28 -20.52 3.78 -6.40
CA GLY A 28 -20.45 3.49 -4.96
C GLY A 28 -19.02 3.47 -4.44
N LYS A 29 -18.10 2.81 -5.14
CA LYS A 29 -16.66 2.81 -4.84
C LYS A 29 -16.10 4.22 -4.83
N ARG A 30 -16.40 5.00 -5.86
CA ARG A 30 -15.88 6.36 -5.98
C ARG A 30 -16.38 7.27 -4.84
N CYS A 31 -17.64 7.12 -4.44
CA CYS A 31 -18.18 7.81 -3.28
C CYS A 31 -17.44 7.42 -1.99
N GLN A 32 -17.22 6.12 -1.77
CA GLN A 32 -16.44 5.62 -0.62
C GLN A 32 -15.02 6.20 -0.60
N GLU A 33 -14.32 6.25 -1.73
CA GLU A 33 -12.97 6.80 -1.82
C GLU A 33 -12.92 8.28 -1.42
N TRP A 34 -13.85 9.08 -1.93
CA TRP A 34 -13.96 10.50 -1.58
C TRP A 34 -14.22 10.69 -0.08
N ILE A 35 -15.21 9.98 0.47
CA ILE A 35 -15.51 10.02 1.92
C ILE A 35 -14.26 9.63 2.71
N SER A 36 -13.57 8.58 2.27
CA SER A 36 -12.41 8.05 2.99
C SER A 36 -11.24 9.00 2.98
N VAL A 37 -10.94 9.63 1.84
CA VAL A 37 -9.90 10.66 1.73
C VAL A 37 -10.24 11.86 2.61
N ILE A 38 -11.46 12.40 2.51
CA ILE A 38 -11.86 13.58 3.29
C ILE A 38 -11.77 13.30 4.79
N LEU A 39 -12.31 12.17 5.26
CA LEU A 39 -12.26 11.80 6.67
C LEU A 39 -10.82 11.55 7.15
N CYS A 40 -10.03 10.79 6.39
CA CYS A 40 -8.63 10.49 6.72
C CYS A 40 -7.83 11.78 6.90
N PHE A 41 -7.84 12.69 5.92
CA PHE A 41 -7.07 13.94 5.99
C PHE A 41 -7.60 14.89 7.07
N SER A 42 -8.91 14.92 7.32
CA SER A 42 -9.50 15.72 8.41
C SER A 42 -9.04 15.20 9.78
N LEU A 43 -9.07 13.89 9.99
CA LEU A 43 -8.58 13.25 11.21
C LEU A 43 -7.06 13.41 11.36
N MET A 44 -6.30 13.30 10.28
CA MET A 44 -4.86 13.54 10.31
C MET A 44 -4.52 14.96 10.72
N ALA A 45 -5.25 15.96 10.20
CA ALA A 45 -5.06 17.36 10.57
C ALA A 45 -5.44 17.62 12.04
N PHE A 46 -6.59 17.11 12.49
CA PHE A 46 -7.02 17.20 13.89
C PHE A 46 -5.97 16.60 14.83
N ASN A 47 -5.56 15.37 14.56
CA ASN A 47 -4.58 14.66 15.36
C ASN A 47 -3.20 15.35 15.37
N LEU A 48 -2.78 15.95 14.25
CA LEU A 48 -1.54 16.73 14.19
C LEU A 48 -1.58 17.92 15.15
N ILE A 49 -2.69 18.66 15.17
CA ILE A 49 -2.85 19.81 16.06
C ILE A 49 -2.70 19.37 17.52
N TYR A 50 -3.33 18.25 17.91
CA TYR A 50 -3.23 17.73 19.28
C TYR A 50 -1.86 17.15 19.61
N LEU A 51 -1.19 16.48 18.66
CA LEU A 51 0.19 16.05 18.84
C LEU A 51 1.10 17.26 19.10
N LEU A 52 0.98 18.32 18.29
CA LEU A 52 1.77 19.55 18.48
C LEU A 52 1.46 20.24 19.81
N ALA A 53 0.19 20.31 20.21
CA ALA A 53 -0.23 20.92 21.47
C ALA A 53 0.25 20.16 22.72
N ASN A 54 0.40 18.84 22.62
CA ASN A 54 0.86 17.97 23.71
C ASN A 54 2.34 17.59 23.60
N PHE A 55 3.09 18.24 22.71
CA PHE A 55 4.50 17.95 22.52
C PHE A 55 5.29 18.17 23.83
N HIS A 56 6.08 17.17 24.22
CA HIS A 56 6.93 17.24 25.40
C HIS A 56 8.34 16.72 25.12
N GLN A 57 9.34 17.52 25.46
CA GLN A 57 10.76 17.21 25.22
C GLN A 57 11.24 15.94 25.94
N GLY A 58 10.60 15.57 27.06
CA GLY A 58 10.89 14.32 27.77
C GLY A 58 10.67 13.05 26.93
N HIS A 59 9.88 13.15 25.85
CA HIS A 59 9.61 12.03 24.93
C HIS A 59 10.45 12.06 23.65
N THR A 60 11.38 13.00 23.46
CA THR A 60 12.08 13.18 22.16
C THR A 60 12.62 11.88 21.57
N TRP A 61 13.31 11.05 22.36
CA TRP A 61 13.81 9.76 21.87
C TRP A 61 12.71 8.77 21.52
N SER A 62 11.68 8.67 22.36
CA SER A 62 10.53 7.79 22.10
C SER A 62 9.72 8.24 20.87
N ILE A 63 9.63 9.54 20.62
CA ILE A 63 9.00 10.11 19.42
C ILE A 63 9.79 9.70 18.18
N LEU A 64 11.11 9.90 18.18
CA LEU A 64 11.98 9.53 17.04
C LEU A 64 11.91 8.03 16.75
N LEU A 65 12.01 7.19 17.79
CA LEU A 65 11.87 5.75 17.66
C LEU A 65 10.48 5.35 17.16
N GLY A 66 9.43 5.99 17.68
CA GLY A 66 8.06 5.76 17.25
C GLY A 66 7.84 6.10 15.78
N ILE A 67 8.36 7.22 15.31
CA ILE A 67 8.27 7.61 13.89
C ILE A 67 8.98 6.58 13.01
N VAL A 68 10.23 6.22 13.33
CA VAL A 68 10.99 5.23 12.54
C VAL A 68 10.29 3.87 12.56
N ALA A 69 9.80 3.42 13.72
CA ALA A 69 9.05 2.18 13.84
C ALA A 69 7.76 2.23 13.01
N GLY A 70 7.04 3.35 12.98
CA GLY A 70 5.82 3.50 12.18
C GLY A 70 6.09 3.38 10.69
N ILE A 71 7.19 3.97 10.21
CA ILE A 71 7.66 3.86 8.82
C ILE A 71 8.01 2.40 8.49
N LEU A 72 8.80 1.75 9.34
CA LEU A 72 9.21 0.35 9.14
C LEU A 72 8.01 -0.59 9.16
N THR A 73 7.04 -0.38 10.06
CA THR A 73 5.80 -1.16 10.08
C THR A 73 4.99 -0.94 8.80
N ALA A 74 4.85 0.29 8.31
CA ALA A 74 4.16 0.57 7.04
C ALA A 74 4.87 -0.10 5.84
N ASP A 75 6.20 -0.07 5.83
CA ASP A 75 7.00 -0.70 4.78
C ASP A 75 6.86 -2.23 4.81
N PHE A 76 6.98 -2.84 5.99
CA PHE A 76 6.78 -4.27 6.17
C PHE A 76 5.37 -4.71 5.77
N ALA A 77 4.34 -4.03 6.29
CA ALA A 77 2.95 -4.34 6.01
C ALA A 77 2.65 -4.24 4.51
N SER A 78 3.20 -3.23 3.82
CA SER A 78 3.08 -3.12 2.37
C SER A 78 3.67 -4.32 1.64
N GLY A 79 4.86 -4.78 2.07
CA GLY A 79 5.50 -5.95 1.49
C GLY A 79 4.76 -7.24 1.78
N PHE A 80 4.22 -7.40 2.99
CA PHE A 80 3.47 -8.58 3.37
C PHE A 80 2.17 -8.71 2.57
N VAL A 81 1.43 -7.61 2.41
CA VAL A 81 0.20 -7.58 1.61
C VAL A 81 0.51 -7.84 0.12
N HIS A 82 1.56 -7.20 -0.40
CA HIS A 82 1.98 -7.36 -1.79
C HIS A 82 2.43 -8.79 -2.09
N TRP A 83 3.33 -9.35 -1.27
CA TRP A 83 3.75 -10.74 -1.34
C TRP A 83 2.57 -11.71 -1.25
N GLY A 84 1.63 -11.46 -0.32
CA GLY A 84 0.44 -12.28 -0.17
C GLY A 84 -0.44 -12.30 -1.42
N ALA A 85 -0.67 -11.12 -2.01
CA ALA A 85 -1.46 -10.98 -3.23
C ALA A 85 -0.79 -11.62 -4.45
N ASP A 86 0.52 -11.42 -4.62
CA ASP A 86 1.29 -11.96 -5.74
C ASP A 86 1.47 -13.47 -5.63
N THR A 87 1.66 -13.99 -4.42
CA THR A 87 2.08 -15.37 -4.21
C THR A 87 0.91 -16.33 -4.02
N TRP A 88 -0.12 -15.90 -3.31
CA TRP A 88 -1.21 -16.78 -2.85
C TRP A 88 -2.61 -16.30 -3.26
N GLY A 89 -2.71 -15.08 -3.78
CA GLY A 89 -3.97 -14.54 -4.27
C GLY A 89 -4.58 -15.43 -5.35
N SER A 90 -5.92 -15.47 -5.44
CA SER A 90 -6.60 -16.06 -6.60
C SER A 90 -7.61 -15.07 -7.14
N VAL A 91 -7.55 -14.83 -8.45
CA VAL A 91 -8.51 -13.97 -9.17
C VAL A 91 -9.91 -14.60 -9.28
N ASP A 92 -10.01 -15.91 -9.01
CA ASP A 92 -11.27 -16.66 -9.10
C ASP A 92 -12.13 -16.49 -7.84
N LEU A 93 -11.60 -15.90 -6.76
CA LEU A 93 -12.39 -15.54 -5.58
C LEU A 93 -13.44 -14.47 -5.97
N PRO A 94 -14.74 -14.71 -5.73
CA PRO A 94 -15.77 -13.75 -6.06
C PRO A 94 -15.57 -12.47 -5.26
N ILE A 95 -15.72 -11.33 -5.93
CA ILE A 95 -15.56 -9.97 -5.38
C ILE A 95 -14.10 -9.65 -4.99
N PHE A 96 -13.50 -10.37 -4.03
CA PHE A 96 -12.14 -10.11 -3.53
C PHE A 96 -11.05 -10.36 -4.57
N GLY A 97 -11.12 -11.47 -5.31
CA GLY A 97 -10.15 -11.81 -6.35
C GLY A 97 -10.16 -10.78 -7.49
N LYS A 98 -11.36 -10.31 -7.86
CA LYS A 98 -11.55 -9.33 -8.95
C LYS A 98 -11.20 -7.90 -8.54
N ALA A 99 -11.51 -7.50 -7.31
CA ALA A 99 -11.32 -6.11 -6.85
C ALA A 99 -9.94 -5.86 -6.24
N PHE A 100 -9.35 -6.86 -5.57
CA PHE A 100 -8.09 -6.69 -4.85
C PHE A 100 -6.92 -7.40 -5.54
N ILE A 101 -7.02 -8.71 -5.81
CA ILE A 101 -5.90 -9.50 -6.35
C ILE A 101 -5.58 -9.17 -7.81
N ARG A 102 -6.60 -8.99 -8.64
CA ARG A 102 -6.41 -8.72 -10.07
C ARG A 102 -5.57 -7.46 -10.35
N PRO A 103 -5.80 -6.30 -9.68
CA PRO A 103 -4.92 -5.13 -9.83
C PRO A 103 -3.43 -5.40 -9.59
N PHE A 104 -3.05 -6.21 -8.59
CA PHE A 104 -1.65 -6.56 -8.32
C PHE A 104 -1.03 -7.36 -9.49
N ARG A 105 -1.78 -8.29 -10.08
CA ARG A 105 -1.28 -9.07 -11.23
C ARG A 105 -1.20 -8.27 -12.51
N GLU A 106 -2.23 -7.49 -12.80
CA GLU A 106 -2.23 -6.60 -13.96
C GLU A 106 -1.07 -5.58 -13.86
N HIS A 107 -0.68 -5.21 -12.65
CA HIS A 107 0.43 -4.32 -12.41
C HIS A 107 1.78 -4.88 -12.88
N HIS A 108 2.05 -6.19 -12.78
CA HIS A 108 3.28 -6.76 -13.37
C HIS A 108 3.26 -6.77 -14.91
N ILE A 109 2.08 -6.75 -15.54
CA ILE A 109 1.93 -6.71 -17.01
C ILE A 109 2.03 -5.28 -17.55
N ASP A 110 1.32 -4.35 -16.91
CA ASP A 110 1.31 -2.93 -17.21
C ASP A 110 1.65 -2.12 -15.94
N PRO A 111 2.94 -2.03 -15.58
CA PRO A 111 3.37 -1.34 -14.37
C PRO A 111 3.00 0.14 -14.36
N THR A 112 2.79 0.74 -15.53
CA THR A 112 2.40 2.15 -15.67
C THR A 112 0.90 2.39 -15.54
N ALA A 113 0.07 1.34 -15.39
CA ALA A 113 -1.37 1.50 -15.19
C ALA A 113 -1.69 2.37 -13.98
N ILE A 114 -0.97 2.14 -12.88
CA ILE A 114 -1.15 2.90 -11.65
C ILE A 114 -0.92 4.40 -11.81
N THR A 115 -0.11 4.83 -12.79
CA THR A 115 0.19 6.25 -13.02
C THR A 115 -0.98 7.03 -13.61
N ARG A 116 -2.02 6.32 -14.10
CA ARG A 116 -3.18 6.92 -14.77
C ARG A 116 -4.38 7.15 -13.85
N HIS A 117 -4.38 6.56 -12.66
CA HIS A 117 -5.38 6.82 -11.64
C HIS A 117 -5.22 8.23 -11.07
N ASP A 118 -6.31 8.86 -10.62
CA ASP A 118 -6.19 10.12 -9.87
C ASP A 118 -5.83 9.88 -8.41
N PHE A 119 -5.66 10.96 -7.65
CA PHE A 119 -5.25 10.89 -6.24
C PHE A 119 -6.27 10.12 -5.37
N ILE A 120 -7.56 10.27 -5.66
CA ILE A 120 -8.64 9.68 -4.87
C ILE A 120 -8.70 8.17 -5.11
N GLU A 121 -8.61 7.75 -6.37
CA GLU A 121 -8.59 6.32 -6.73
C GLU A 121 -7.30 5.65 -6.22
N THR A 122 -6.16 6.34 -6.32
CA THR A 122 -4.87 5.78 -5.87
C THR A 122 -4.84 5.54 -4.35
N ASN A 123 -5.47 6.43 -3.55
CA ASN A 123 -5.28 6.46 -2.10
C ASN A 123 -6.53 6.14 -1.29
N GLY A 124 -7.71 6.04 -1.90
CA GLY A 124 -8.99 5.95 -1.20
C GLY A 124 -9.08 4.74 -0.25
N ASP A 125 -8.59 3.57 -0.67
CA ASP A 125 -8.60 2.36 0.15
C ASP A 125 -7.59 2.43 1.30
N ASN A 126 -6.40 2.98 1.06
CA ASN A 126 -5.41 3.19 2.11
C ASN A 126 -5.93 4.23 3.12
N CYS A 127 -6.57 5.30 2.66
CA CYS A 127 -7.24 6.28 3.52
C CYS A 127 -8.29 5.58 4.40
N MET A 128 -9.17 4.75 3.80
CA MET A 128 -10.21 4.02 4.51
C MET A 128 -9.65 3.17 5.66
N LEU A 129 -8.57 2.43 5.40
CA LEU A 129 -7.91 1.58 6.39
C LEU A 129 -7.43 2.36 7.63
N THR A 130 -7.03 3.62 7.45
CA THR A 130 -6.51 4.46 8.55
C THR A 130 -7.58 5.20 9.35
N ILE A 131 -8.85 5.22 8.91
CA ILE A 131 -9.90 6.03 9.56
C ILE A 131 -10.12 5.59 11.00
N VAL A 132 -10.29 4.30 11.26
CA VAL A 132 -10.59 3.77 12.61
C VAL A 132 -9.46 4.10 13.62
N PRO A 133 -8.17 3.79 13.35
CA PRO A 133 -7.12 4.14 14.29
C PRO A 133 -6.98 5.66 14.49
N LEU A 134 -7.14 6.46 13.43
CA LEU A 134 -7.07 7.92 13.53
C LEU A 134 -8.26 8.50 14.32
N ALA A 135 -9.46 7.95 14.15
CA ALA A 135 -10.66 8.35 14.89
C ALA A 135 -10.55 7.96 16.36
N ASN A 136 -10.02 6.78 16.67
CA ASN A 136 -9.74 6.38 18.05
C ASN A 136 -8.72 7.33 18.71
N MET A 137 -7.66 7.69 18.00
CA MET A 137 -6.67 8.65 18.50
C MET A 137 -7.30 10.03 18.77
N ALA A 138 -8.15 10.51 17.83
CA ALA A 138 -8.86 11.78 17.99
C ALA A 138 -9.82 11.76 19.18
N TYR A 139 -10.57 10.68 19.36
CA TYR A 139 -11.45 10.47 20.50
C TYR A 139 -10.67 10.47 21.83
N ASN A 140 -9.53 9.79 21.88
CA ASN A 140 -8.71 9.72 23.10
C ASN A 140 -8.09 11.08 23.45
N PHE A 141 -7.68 11.88 22.47
CA PHE A 141 -7.22 13.26 22.73
C PHE A 141 -8.30 14.15 23.35
N LEU A 142 -9.58 13.85 23.12
CA LEU A 142 -10.71 14.60 23.67
C LEU A 142 -11.19 14.08 25.03
N THR A 143 -10.85 12.84 25.39
CA THR A 143 -11.46 12.15 26.53
C THR A 143 -10.48 11.73 27.62
N LEU A 144 -9.21 11.53 27.28
CA LEU A 144 -8.18 11.19 28.26
C LEU A 144 -7.71 12.43 29.04
N SER A 145 -7.32 12.21 30.28
CA SER A 145 -6.69 13.26 31.11
C SER A 145 -5.30 13.63 30.58
N PRO A 146 -4.78 14.83 30.91
CA PRO A 146 -3.43 15.24 30.50
C PRO A 146 -2.32 14.25 30.92
N ALA A 147 -2.46 13.62 32.08
CA ALA A 147 -1.49 12.62 32.55
C ALA A 147 -1.53 11.35 31.69
N GLU A 148 -2.72 10.88 31.31
CA GLU A 148 -2.88 9.74 30.41
C GLU A 148 -2.35 10.05 29.01
N ILE A 149 -2.64 11.25 28.48
CA ILE A 149 -2.12 11.73 27.20
C ILE A 149 -0.60 11.73 27.21
N TYR A 150 0.03 12.25 28.27
CA TYR A 150 1.48 12.25 28.43
C TYR A 150 2.07 10.84 28.27
N HIS A 151 1.49 9.84 28.95
CA HIS A 151 2.01 8.47 28.91
C HIS A 151 1.80 7.77 27.55
N ILE A 152 0.66 7.99 26.89
CA ILE A 152 0.36 7.35 25.59
C ILE A 152 0.99 8.08 24.39
N TYR A 153 1.46 9.32 24.59
CA TYR A 153 1.95 10.21 23.54
C TYR A 153 2.96 9.55 22.56
N PRO A 154 3.99 8.80 23.00
CA PRO A 154 4.92 8.18 22.06
C PRO A 154 4.27 7.13 21.14
N LEU A 155 3.30 6.37 21.66
CA LEU A 155 2.53 5.41 20.86
C LEU A 155 1.71 6.14 19.80
N TYR A 156 1.14 7.29 20.12
CA TYR A 156 0.42 8.11 19.14
C TYR A 156 1.34 8.71 18.08
N CYS A 157 2.57 9.09 18.41
CA CYS A 157 3.56 9.45 17.39
C CYS A 157 3.86 8.28 16.44
N TYR A 158 4.00 7.06 16.97
CA TYR A 158 4.15 5.85 16.16
C TYR A 158 2.94 5.59 15.26
N LEU A 159 1.73 5.58 15.83
CA LEU A 159 0.49 5.32 15.09
C LEU A 159 0.23 6.39 14.03
N TYR A 160 0.55 7.64 14.32
CA TYR A 160 0.41 8.74 13.38
C TYR A 160 1.39 8.63 12.21
N ALA A 161 2.66 8.31 12.47
CA ALA A 161 3.63 8.07 11.40
C ALA A 161 3.24 6.84 10.55
N LEU A 162 2.83 5.74 11.20
CA LEU A 162 2.29 4.56 10.52
C LEU A 162 1.10 4.93 9.62
N ALA A 163 0.13 5.69 10.13
CA ALA A 163 -1.03 6.12 9.36
C ALA A 163 -0.66 6.98 8.15
N ILE A 164 0.28 7.94 8.30
CA ILE A 164 0.76 8.75 7.16
C ILE A 164 1.34 7.84 6.06
N PHE A 165 2.24 6.94 6.43
CA PHE A 165 2.93 6.13 5.44
C PHE A 165 2.01 5.08 4.81
N VAL A 166 1.10 4.46 5.57
CA VAL A 166 0.06 3.58 5.03
C VAL A 166 -0.84 4.32 4.04
N THR A 167 -1.34 5.50 4.41
CA THR A 167 -2.17 6.34 3.52
C THR A 167 -1.45 6.65 2.21
N LEU A 168 -0.15 6.92 2.25
CA LEU A 168 0.63 7.33 1.08
C LEU A 168 1.33 6.17 0.34
N THR A 169 1.29 4.94 0.83
CA THR A 169 1.99 3.78 0.23
C THR A 169 1.68 3.66 -1.26
N ASN A 170 0.40 3.70 -1.66
CA ASN A 170 0.02 3.57 -3.07
C ASN A 170 0.47 4.79 -3.91
N GLN A 171 0.44 5.99 -3.33
CA GLN A 171 0.94 7.19 -4.02
C GLN A 171 2.46 7.12 -4.24
N ILE A 172 3.20 6.62 -3.25
CA ILE A 172 4.64 6.43 -3.34
C ILE A 172 4.97 5.34 -4.37
N HIS A 173 4.24 4.23 -4.34
CA HIS A 173 4.34 3.18 -5.34
C HIS A 173 4.06 3.72 -6.76
N LYS A 174 2.99 4.51 -6.93
CA LYS A 174 2.70 5.19 -8.20
C LYS A 174 3.85 6.08 -8.68
N TRP A 175 4.50 6.82 -7.77
CA TRP A 175 5.66 7.64 -8.10
C TRP A 175 6.89 6.82 -8.48
N SER A 176 7.03 5.57 -8.02
CA SER A 176 8.11 4.68 -8.43
C SER A 176 7.99 4.26 -9.92
N HIS A 177 6.76 4.29 -10.47
CA HIS A 177 6.45 4.05 -11.88
C HIS A 177 6.34 5.30 -12.76
N THR A 178 6.39 6.49 -12.16
CA THR A 178 6.21 7.75 -12.90
C THR A 178 7.57 8.32 -13.31
N TYR A 179 7.95 8.15 -14.58
CA TYR A 179 9.28 8.53 -15.07
C TYR A 179 9.43 10.03 -15.38
N PHE A 180 8.36 10.68 -15.83
CA PHE A 180 8.35 12.09 -16.25
C PHE A 180 7.32 12.89 -15.45
N GLY A 181 7.55 14.20 -15.28
CA GLY A 181 6.59 15.11 -14.67
C GLY A 181 6.42 15.00 -13.16
N LEU A 182 7.27 14.24 -12.45
CA LEU A 182 7.24 14.25 -10.98
C LEU A 182 7.70 15.59 -10.42
N PRO A 183 7.06 16.09 -9.34
CA PRO A 183 7.54 17.23 -8.59
C PRO A 183 8.98 17.01 -8.10
N ARG A 184 9.79 18.09 -8.09
CA ARG A 184 11.20 18.02 -7.67
C ARG A 184 11.39 17.47 -6.26
N TRP A 185 10.46 17.78 -5.34
CA TRP A 185 10.51 17.28 -3.98
C TRP A 185 10.30 15.76 -3.90
N VAL A 186 9.44 15.17 -4.75
CA VAL A 186 9.26 13.71 -4.82
C VAL A 186 10.55 13.06 -5.29
N VAL A 187 11.16 13.61 -6.35
CA VAL A 187 12.44 13.11 -6.88
C VAL A 187 13.55 13.21 -5.83
N PHE A 188 13.60 14.31 -5.07
CA PHE A 188 14.53 14.47 -3.96
C PHE A 188 14.34 13.38 -2.89
N LEU A 189 13.11 13.15 -2.43
CA LEU A 189 12.82 12.11 -1.44
C LEU A 189 13.18 10.71 -1.95
N GLN A 190 12.94 10.41 -3.24
CA GLN A 190 13.35 9.14 -3.86
C GLN A 190 14.88 9.02 -3.92
N ASN A 191 15.60 10.09 -4.28
CA ASN A 191 17.06 10.08 -4.35
C ASN A 191 17.72 9.96 -2.97
N CYS A 192 17.07 10.49 -1.93
CA CYS A 192 17.49 10.32 -0.54
C CYS A 192 17.01 9.01 0.10
N HIS A 193 16.33 8.14 -0.66
CA HIS A 193 15.76 6.89 -0.16
C HIS A 193 14.81 7.07 1.04
N ILE A 194 14.16 8.23 1.15
CA ILE A 194 13.13 8.48 2.19
C ILE A 194 11.81 7.81 1.78
N ILE A 195 11.52 7.78 0.49
CA ILE A 195 10.38 7.08 -0.11
C ILE A 195 10.88 6.19 -1.26
N LEU A 196 10.08 5.20 -1.68
CA LEU A 196 10.50 4.16 -2.61
C LEU A 196 11.12 4.71 -3.92
N PRO A 197 12.42 4.45 -4.18
CA PRO A 197 13.07 4.86 -5.42
C PRO A 197 12.64 4.01 -6.61
N ARG A 198 12.53 4.63 -7.80
CA ARG A 198 12.17 3.93 -9.05
C ARG A 198 13.10 2.76 -9.38
N LYS A 199 14.42 2.98 -9.26
CA LYS A 199 15.44 1.95 -9.54
C LYS A 199 15.35 0.79 -8.56
N HIS A 200 15.01 1.07 -7.30
CA HIS A 200 14.82 0.06 -6.27
C HIS A 200 13.61 -0.81 -6.61
N HIS A 201 12.46 -0.18 -6.85
CA HIS A 201 11.23 -0.93 -7.12
C HIS A 201 11.29 -1.72 -8.43
N ARG A 202 12.07 -1.25 -9.42
CA ARG A 202 12.32 -2.00 -10.66
C ARG A 202 12.91 -3.40 -10.41
N ILE A 203 13.61 -3.64 -9.30
CA ILE A 203 14.15 -4.97 -8.96
C ILE A 203 13.02 -5.98 -8.81
N HIS A 204 11.94 -5.60 -8.11
CA HIS A 204 10.74 -6.43 -7.96
C HIS A 204 10.08 -6.73 -9.31
N HIS A 205 10.05 -5.75 -10.23
CA HIS A 205 9.51 -5.91 -11.59
C HIS A 205 10.35 -6.78 -12.53
N VAL A 206 11.49 -7.31 -12.07
CA VAL A 206 12.25 -8.30 -12.84
C VAL A 206 11.67 -9.68 -12.53
N SER A 207 11.27 -10.40 -13.59
CA SER A 207 10.85 -11.80 -13.48
C SER A 207 11.90 -12.61 -12.69
N PRO A 208 11.49 -13.43 -11.71
CA PRO A 208 10.14 -13.96 -11.50
C PRO A 208 9.24 -13.19 -10.51
N HIS A 209 9.53 -11.93 -10.16
CA HIS A 209 8.73 -11.11 -9.23
C HIS A 209 8.64 -11.65 -7.79
N GLU A 210 9.65 -12.39 -7.34
CA GLU A 210 9.64 -13.08 -6.05
C GLU A 210 10.36 -12.34 -4.90
N THR A 211 10.80 -11.11 -5.15
CA THR A 211 11.64 -10.36 -4.20
C THR A 211 11.21 -8.90 -4.10
N TYR A 212 11.70 -8.20 -3.07
CA TYR A 212 11.58 -6.74 -2.92
C TYR A 212 10.13 -6.21 -2.90
N PHE A 213 9.25 -6.91 -2.16
CA PHE A 213 7.81 -6.61 -2.11
C PHE A 213 7.44 -5.31 -1.39
N CYS A 214 8.28 -4.76 -0.51
CA CYS A 214 7.95 -3.54 0.24
C CYS A 214 7.94 -2.32 -0.70
N ILE A 215 6.80 -1.61 -0.73
CA ILE A 215 6.50 -0.53 -1.69
C ILE A 215 6.31 0.84 -1.03
N THR A 216 6.50 0.97 0.27
CA THR A 216 6.38 2.25 0.97
C THR A 216 7.70 3.03 0.92
N THR A 217 8.77 2.51 1.53
CA THR A 217 10.12 3.09 1.45
C THR A 217 11.11 2.13 0.79
N GLY A 218 10.82 0.82 0.85
CA GLY A 218 11.72 -0.24 0.41
C GLY A 218 12.89 -0.47 1.38
N TRP A 219 12.88 0.11 2.58
CA TRP A 219 13.96 -0.05 3.56
C TRP A 219 14.15 -1.51 3.97
N LEU A 220 13.06 -2.26 4.06
CA LEU A 220 13.09 -3.66 4.50
C LEU A 220 13.38 -4.65 3.38
N ASN A 221 13.35 -4.23 2.11
CA ASN A 221 13.57 -5.15 0.98
C ASN A 221 14.92 -5.84 1.04
N TYR A 222 16.02 -5.09 1.17
CA TYR A 222 17.36 -5.68 1.22
C TYR A 222 17.58 -6.58 2.46
N PRO A 223 17.23 -6.16 3.68
CA PRO A 223 17.29 -7.03 4.85
C PRO A 223 16.48 -8.32 4.70
N LEU A 224 15.22 -8.23 4.25
CA LEU A 224 14.34 -9.40 4.12
C LEU A 224 14.82 -10.35 3.02
N GLU A 225 15.36 -9.82 1.91
CA GLU A 225 15.99 -10.62 0.87
C GLU A 225 17.21 -11.38 1.41
N LYS A 226 18.10 -10.68 2.14
CA LYS A 226 19.30 -11.31 2.71
C LYS A 226 18.97 -12.42 3.70
N LEU A 227 17.87 -12.28 4.43
CA LEU A 227 17.35 -13.29 5.33
C LEU A 227 16.56 -14.40 4.61
N GLY A 228 16.31 -14.28 3.29
CA GLY A 228 15.46 -15.20 2.55
C GLY A 228 14.01 -15.25 3.06
N PHE A 229 13.55 -14.18 3.72
CA PHE A 229 12.33 -14.18 4.53
C PHE A 229 11.10 -14.69 3.77
N TRP A 230 10.85 -14.15 2.58
CA TRP A 230 9.69 -14.51 1.76
C TRP A 230 9.75 -15.97 1.30
N ARG A 231 10.91 -16.43 0.81
CA ARG A 231 11.12 -17.83 0.41
C ARG A 231 10.93 -18.80 1.57
N TYR A 232 11.49 -18.50 2.75
CA TYR A 232 11.31 -19.36 3.92
C TYR A 232 9.85 -19.44 4.35
N LEU A 233 9.12 -18.32 4.28
CA LEU A 233 7.70 -18.31 4.59
C LEU A 233 6.89 -19.12 3.56
N GLU A 234 7.28 -19.07 2.29
CA GLU A 234 6.69 -19.89 1.24
C GLU A 234 6.93 -21.39 1.44
N ASP A 235 8.18 -21.78 1.73
CA ASP A 235 8.55 -23.16 2.02
C ASP A 235 7.78 -23.70 3.24
N LEU A 236 7.63 -22.87 4.28
CA LEU A 236 6.86 -23.21 5.48
C LEU A 236 5.37 -23.44 5.15
N ILE A 237 4.74 -22.49 4.45
CA ILE A 237 3.33 -22.61 4.07
C ILE A 237 3.11 -23.82 3.19
N GLN A 238 3.95 -24.04 2.18
CA GLN A 238 3.88 -25.22 1.32
C GLN A 238 4.08 -26.51 2.12
N GLY A 239 5.03 -26.54 3.07
CA GLY A 239 5.27 -27.70 3.92
C GLY A 239 4.09 -28.05 4.82
N VAL A 240 3.36 -27.04 5.32
CA VAL A 240 2.22 -27.23 6.23
C VAL A 240 0.91 -27.50 5.48
N THR A 241 0.70 -26.85 4.33
CA THR A 241 -0.59 -26.86 3.62
C THR A 241 -0.59 -27.72 2.35
N GLY A 242 0.59 -27.98 1.76
CA GLY A 242 0.74 -28.58 0.44
C GLY A 242 0.52 -27.60 -0.74
N GLU A 243 0.07 -26.37 -0.48
CA GLU A 243 -0.17 -25.36 -1.51
C GLU A 243 1.15 -24.85 -2.09
N LYS A 244 1.23 -24.74 -3.42
CA LYS A 244 2.43 -24.23 -4.10
C LYS A 244 2.34 -22.71 -4.26
N PRO A 245 3.39 -21.95 -3.93
CA PRO A 245 3.43 -20.52 -4.19
C PRO A 245 3.29 -20.26 -5.68
N ARG A 246 2.54 -19.21 -6.05
CA ARG A 246 2.36 -18.76 -7.45
C ARG A 246 1.80 -19.86 -8.38
N SER A 247 0.98 -20.77 -7.84
CA SER A 247 0.46 -21.92 -8.59
C SER A 247 -0.48 -21.58 -9.75
N ASP A 248 -0.87 -20.31 -9.88
CA ASP A 248 -1.80 -19.81 -10.88
C ASP A 248 -1.23 -18.68 -11.77
N ASP A 249 0.05 -18.31 -11.64
CA ASP A 249 0.74 -17.26 -12.42
C ASP A 249 0.57 -17.39 -13.94
N LEU A 250 0.37 -18.62 -14.43
CA LEU A 250 0.13 -18.91 -15.85
C LEU A 250 -1.34 -19.26 -16.15
N LYS A 251 -2.15 -19.58 -15.14
CA LYS A 251 -3.56 -19.99 -15.32
C LYS A 251 -4.46 -18.79 -15.61
N TRP A 252 -4.21 -17.64 -14.98
CA TRP A 252 -5.00 -16.43 -15.25
C TRP A 252 -4.73 -15.84 -16.64
N ALA A 253 -3.50 -15.99 -17.16
CA ALA A 253 -3.12 -15.54 -18.50
C ALA A 253 -3.68 -16.42 -19.63
N GLN A 254 -4.03 -17.68 -19.34
CA GLN A 254 -4.53 -18.66 -20.31
C GLN A 254 -6.06 -18.65 -20.51
N LYS A 255 -6.83 -17.95 -19.67
CA LYS A 255 -8.32 -17.88 -19.79
C LYS A 255 -8.80 -16.99 -20.95
N VAL A 256 -7.96 -16.72 -21.94
CA VAL A 256 -8.34 -16.06 -23.20
C VAL A 256 -8.38 -17.11 -24.31
N LYS A 257 -9.44 -17.91 -24.33
CA LYS A 257 -9.91 -18.62 -25.53
C LYS A 257 -11.41 -18.49 -25.62
#